data_AF-A0A973BK74-F1
#
_entry.id   AF-A0A973BK74-F1
#
_cell.length_a   1.000
_cell.length_b   1.000
_cell.length_c   1.000
_cell.angle_alpha   90.00
_cell.angle_beta   90.00
_cell.angle_gamma   90.00
#
_symmetry.space_group_name_H-M   'P 1'
#
loop_
_entity.id
_entity.type
_entity.pdbx_description
1 polymer ?
#
loop_
_entity_poly.entity_id
_entity_poly.type
_entity_poly.pdbx_seq_one_letter_code
_entity_poly.pdbx_strand_id
1 'polypeptide(L)'
;MFFKFNTTLNRLRSVGTWEAISYLLLLGVAMPLKYIWGNDVLIRPIGMAHGILWMAYVGLGFLGQMDYKWPFKTTVWLIIASLLPFGPFVADSKLLRQIDVA
;
A
#
# COMPACT_ATOMS: atom_id res chain seq x y z
N MET A 1 8.10 -5.19 13.06
CA MET A 1 7.45 -5.69 11.82
C MET A 1 7.13 -7.16 12.02
N PHE A 2 5.91 -7.47 12.44
CA PHE A 2 5.39 -8.85 12.51
C PHE A 2 4.08 -8.83 11.73
N PHE A 3 3.99 -9.59 10.64
CA PHE A 3 2.76 -9.71 9.85
C PHE A 3 1.67 -10.31 10.75
N LYS A 4 0.68 -9.49 11.11
CA LYS A 4 -0.46 -9.87 11.91
C LYS A 4 -1.72 -9.59 11.10
N PHE A 5 -2.73 -10.46 11.17
CA PHE A 5 -3.98 -10.31 10.41
C PHE A 5 -5.22 -10.27 11.30
N ASN A 6 -5.00 -10.09 12.60
CA ASN A 6 -6.04 -10.18 13.63
C ASN A 6 -6.95 -8.95 13.65
N THR A 7 -6.46 -7.79 13.22
CA THR A 7 -7.20 -6.53 13.21
C THR A 7 -7.15 -5.88 11.83
N THR A 8 -8.15 -5.05 11.51
CA THR A 8 -8.20 -4.28 10.27
C THR A 8 -6.96 -3.41 10.10
N LEU A 9 -6.44 -2.82 11.20
CA LEU A 9 -5.21 -2.04 11.19
C LEU A 9 -4.00 -2.89 10.77
N ASN A 10 -3.83 -4.09 11.34
CA ASN A 10 -2.69 -4.94 11.00
C ASN A 10 -2.79 -5.51 9.57
N ARG A 11 -4.02 -5.76 9.08
CA ARG A 11 -4.27 -6.08 7.67
C ARG A 11 -3.88 -4.92 6.75
N LEU A 12 -4.28 -3.70 7.08
CA LEU A 12 -3.93 -2.48 6.35
C LEU A 12 -2.41 -2.29 6.28
N ARG A 13 -1.70 -2.46 7.40
CA ARG A 13 -0.22 -2.41 7.44
C ARG A 13 0.43 -3.46 6.55
N SER A 14 -0.06 -4.69 6.61
CA SER A 14 0.48 -5.80 5.82
C SER A 14 0.25 -5.56 4.33
N VAL A 15 -0.98 -5.21 3.92
CA VAL A 15 -1.30 -4.90 2.53
C VAL A 15 -0.53 -3.69 2.03
N GLY A 16 -0.42 -2.62 2.83
CA GLY A 16 0.37 -1.43 2.47
C GLY A 16 1.85 -1.73 2.27
N THR A 17 2.41 -2.65 3.05
CA THR A 17 3.80 -3.11 2.85
C THR A 17 3.95 -3.84 1.51
N TRP A 18 3.04 -4.77 1.20
CA TRP A 18 3.06 -5.50 -0.07
C TRP A 18 2.80 -4.59 -1.27
N GLU A 19 1.91 -3.61 -1.13
CA GLU A 19 1.60 -2.61 -2.15
C GLU A 19 2.84 -1.77 -2.46
N ALA A 20 3.53 -1.25 -1.44
CA ALA A 20 4.79 -0.52 -1.61
C ALA A 20 5.87 -1.37 -2.30
N ILE A 21 6.04 -2.63 -1.88
CA ILE A 21 6.99 -3.56 -2.51
C ILE A 21 6.62 -3.81 -3.98
N SER A 22 5.34 -4.03 -4.28
CA SER A 22 4.87 -4.26 -5.65
C SER A 22 5.09 -3.03 -6.54
N TYR A 23 4.95 -1.82 -5.98
CA TYR A 23 5.23 -0.57 -6.68
C TYR A 23 6.73 -0.44 -6.97
N LEU A 24 7.58 -0.71 -5.98
CA LEU A 24 9.04 -0.71 -6.17
C LEU A 24 9.49 -1.74 -7.22
N LEU A 25 8.85 -2.93 -7.27
CA LEU A 25 9.10 -3.92 -8.32
C LEU A 25 8.63 -3.43 -9.69
N LEU A 26 7.47 -2.77 -9.76
CA LEU A 26 6.96 -2.21 -11.01
C LEU A 26 7.92 -1.17 -11.58
N LEU A 27 8.35 -0.20 -10.76
CA LEU A 27 9.24 0.88 -11.19
C LEU A 27 10.70 0.46 -11.32
N GLY A 28 11.19 -0.42 -10.44
CA GLY A 28 12.60 -0.82 -10.37
C GLY A 28 12.95 -2.02 -11.25
N VAL A 29 11.97 -2.83 -11.65
CA VAL A 29 12.21 -4.04 -12.46
C VAL A 29 11.40 -3.99 -13.76
N ALA A 30 10.08 -3.87 -13.68
CA ALA A 30 9.23 -3.96 -14.88
C ALA A 30 9.50 -2.82 -15.87
N MET A 31 9.67 -1.59 -15.38
CA MET A 31 9.94 -0.42 -16.23
C MET A 31 11.34 -0.48 -16.86
N PRO A 32 12.45 -0.73 -16.13
CA PRO A 32 13.77 -0.92 -16.74
C PRO A 32 13.78 -2.07 -17.75
N LEU A 33 13.12 -3.20 -17.46
CA LEU A 33 13.04 -4.31 -18.40
C LEU A 33 12.35 -3.88 -19.72
N LYS A 34 11.28 -3.09 -19.63
CA LYS A 34 10.59 -2.53 -20.79
C LYS A 34 11.48 -1.60 -21.60
N TYR A 35 12.10 -0.61 -20.96
CA TYR A 35 12.79 0.48 -21.68
C TYR A 35 14.22 0.13 -22.08
N ILE A 36 14.93 -0.70 -21.32
CA ILE A 36 16.33 -1.07 -21.59
C ILE A 36 16.38 -2.33 -22.48
N TRP A 37 15.57 -3.34 -22.16
CA TRP A 37 15.56 -4.63 -22.87
C TRP A 37 14.41 -4.79 -23.87
N GLY A 38 13.51 -3.80 -23.99
CA GLY A 38 12.38 -3.86 -24.92
C GLY A 38 11.34 -4.94 -24.58
N ASN A 39 11.35 -5.47 -23.35
CA ASN A 39 10.51 -6.60 -22.96
C ASN A 39 9.49 -6.18 -21.89
N ASP A 40 8.21 -6.32 -22.21
CA ASP A 40 7.08 -5.90 -21.38
C ASP A 40 6.42 -7.05 -20.59
N VAL A 41 7.00 -8.25 -20.60
CA VAL A 41 6.42 -9.46 -20.01
C VAL A 41 6.06 -9.30 -18.52
N LEU A 42 6.83 -8.49 -17.78
CA LEU A 42 6.62 -8.26 -16.35
C LEU A 42 5.62 -7.15 -16.04
N ILE A 43 5.27 -6.28 -17.00
CA ILE A 43 4.39 -5.13 -16.75
C ILE A 43 2.99 -5.59 -16.38
N ARG A 44 2.41 -6.51 -17.17
CA ARG A 44 1.06 -7.02 -16.93
C ARG A 44 0.93 -7.73 -15.58
N PRO A 45 1.73 -8.75 -15.25
CA PRO A 45 1.56 -9.48 -13.99
C PRO A 45 1.84 -8.59 -12.77
N ILE A 46 2.92 -7.80 -12.78
CA ILE A 46 3.28 -6.94 -11.64
C ILE A 46 2.29 -5.78 -11.53
N GLY A 47 1.89 -5.18 -12.66
CA GLY A 47 0.89 -4.10 -12.68
C GLY A 47 -0.47 -4.54 -12.17
N MET A 48 -0.93 -5.73 -12.55
CA MET A 48 -2.17 -6.31 -12.01
C MET A 48 -2.07 -6.61 -10.51
N ALA A 49 -0.97 -7.24 -10.08
CA ALA A 49 -0.74 -7.52 -8.66
C ALA A 49 -0.74 -6.23 -7.83
N HIS A 50 -0.03 -5.20 -8.30
CA HIS A 50 0.01 -3.89 -7.67
C HIS A 50 -1.39 -3.24 -7.63
N GLY A 51 -2.13 -3.24 -8.73
CA GLY A 51 -3.48 -2.68 -8.77
C GLY A 51 -4.45 -3.35 -7.80
N ILE A 52 -4.39 -4.69 -7.68
CA ILE A 52 -5.20 -5.44 -6.70
C ILE A 52 -4.81 -5.07 -5.27
N LEU A 53 -3.50 -5.00 -4.98
CA LEU A 53 -3.00 -4.58 -3.67
C LEU A 53 -3.42 -3.16 -3.31
N TRP A 54 -3.37 -2.23 -4.28
CA TRP A 54 -3.82 -0.85 -4.09
C TRP A 54 -5.32 -0.78 -3.79
N MET A 55 -6.16 -1.50 -4.55
CA MET A 55 -7.60 -1.58 -4.25
C MET A 55 -7.88 -2.15 -2.86
N ALA A 56 -7.16 -3.21 -2.46
CA ALA A 56 -7.26 -3.79 -1.14
C ALA A 56 -6.82 -2.81 -0.04
N TYR A 57 -5.75 -2.05 -0.27
CA TYR A 57 -5.26 -1.02 0.65
C TYR A 57 -6.29 0.10 0.85
N VAL A 58 -6.88 0.61 -0.24
CA VAL A 58 -7.93 1.63 -0.18
C VAL A 58 -9.15 1.11 0.57
N GLY A 59 -9.63 -0.09 0.25
CA GLY A 59 -10.77 -0.71 0.94
C GLY A 59 -10.52 -0.92 2.44
N LEU A 60 -9.34 -1.39 2.82
CA LEU A 60 -8.93 -1.53 4.22
C LEU A 60 -8.77 -0.17 4.92
N GLY A 61 -8.39 0.89 4.20
CA GLY A 61 -8.35 2.25 4.73
C GLY A 61 -9.74 2.75 5.12
N PHE A 62 -10.75 2.50 4.28
CA PHE A 62 -12.14 2.83 4.61
C PHE A 62 -12.70 1.96 5.75
N LEU A 63 -12.41 0.66 5.75
CA LEU A 63 -12.80 -0.22 6.86
C LEU A 63 -12.16 0.23 8.18
N GLY A 64 -10.87 0.55 8.15
CA GLY A 64 -10.15 1.09 9.31
C GLY A 64 -10.74 2.41 9.82
N GLN A 65 -11.22 3.27 8.91
CA GLN A 65 -11.93 4.49 9.29
C GLN A 65 -13.21 4.18 10.07
N MET A 66 -13.96 3.14 9.69
CA MET A 66 -15.18 2.74 10.40
C MET A 66 -14.86 2.11 11.76
N ASP A 67 -13.87 1.23 11.81
CA ASP A 67 -13.48 0.49 13.02
C ASP A 67 -12.85 1.40 14.09
N TYR A 68 -11.96 2.31 13.68
CA TYR A 68 -11.18 3.17 14.58
C TYR A 68 -11.68 4.62 14.62
N LYS A 69 -12.73 4.96 13.86
CA LYS A 69 -13.40 6.27 13.83
C LYS A 69 -12.45 7.47 13.67
N TRP A 70 -11.33 7.30 12.97
CA TRP A 70 -10.41 8.39 12.68
C TRP A 70 -11.03 9.39 11.68
N PRO A 71 -10.56 10.65 11.62
CA PRO A 71 -11.11 11.63 10.70
C PRO A 71 -10.90 11.20 9.25
N PHE A 72 -11.88 11.50 8.37
CA PHE A 72 -11.81 11.20 6.94
C PHE A 72 -10.52 11.71 6.26
N LYS A 73 -9.96 12.83 6.77
CA LYS A 73 -8.66 13.36 6.34
C LYS A 73 -7.54 12.32 6.44
N THR A 74 -7.53 11.47 7.46
CA THR A 74 -6.55 10.38 7.63
C THR A 74 -6.64 9.41 6.45
N THR A 75 -7.85 8.97 6.08
CA THR A 75 -8.06 8.07 4.93
C THR A 75 -7.60 8.71 3.63
N VAL A 76 -7.90 9.99 3.41
CA VAL A 76 -7.40 10.73 2.24
C VAL A 76 -5.88 10.78 2.22
N TRP A 77 -5.22 11.05 3.35
CA TRP A 77 -3.77 11.02 3.45
C TRP A 77 -3.18 9.63 3.19
N LEU A 78 -3.85 8.55 3.63
CA LEU A 78 -3.43 7.18 3.34
C LEU A 78 -3.44 6.90 1.83
N ILE A 79 -4.50 7.32 1.12
CA ILE A 79 -4.63 7.14 -0.34
C ILE A 79 -3.61 7.98 -1.09
N ILE A 80 -3.42 9.25 -0.71
CA ILE A 80 -2.41 10.12 -1.34
C ILE A 80 -1.01 9.53 -1.12
N ALA A 81 -0.74 9.00 0.07
CA ALA A 81 0.53 8.36 0.36
C ALA A 81 0.74 7.11 -0.51
N SER A 82 -0.25 6.25 -0.74
CA SER A 82 -0.07 5.05 -1.58
C SER A 82 0.21 5.33 -3.06
N LEU A 83 0.00 6.56 -3.54
CA LEU A 83 0.40 6.94 -4.90
C LEU A 83 1.91 7.06 -5.08
N LEU A 84 2.66 7.16 -3.97
CA LEU A 84 4.12 7.18 -3.96
C LEU A 84 4.66 5.82 -3.54
N PRO A 85 5.75 5.33 -4.17
CA PRO A 85 6.30 3.99 -3.89
C PRO A 85 6.73 3.79 -2.43
N PHE A 86 6.99 4.87 -1.69
CA PHE A 86 7.34 4.83 -0.27
C PHE A 86 6.25 5.32 0.67
N GLY A 87 5.13 5.82 0.14
CA GLY A 87 4.14 6.46 1.00
C GLY A 87 3.38 5.53 1.94
N PRO A 88 3.11 4.24 1.64
CA PRO A 88 2.56 3.31 2.63
C PRO A 88 3.47 3.11 3.85
N PHE A 89 4.80 3.14 3.67
CA PHE A 89 5.74 3.08 4.79
C PHE A 89 5.67 4.34 5.67
N VAL A 90 5.56 5.51 5.04
CA VAL A 90 5.40 6.78 5.76
C VAL A 90 4.04 6.86 6.47
N ALA A 91 2.99 6.39 5.80
CA ALA A 91 1.63 6.28 6.34
C ALA A 91 1.58 5.38 7.57
N ASP A 92 2.24 4.22 7.53
CA ASP A 92 2.34 3.34 8.69
C ASP A 92 3.03 4.03 9.87
N SER A 93 4.20 4.63 9.63
CA SER A 93 5.01 5.26 10.68
C SER A 93 4.33 6.47 11.31
N LYS A 94 3.66 7.33 10.52
CA LYS A 94 3.08 8.59 11.00
C LYS A 94 1.62 8.49 11.40
N LEU A 95 0.79 7.76 10.66
CA LEU A 95 -0.65 7.72 10.90
C LEU A 95 -1.03 6.44 11.67
N LEU A 96 -0.71 5.27 11.13
CA LEU A 96 -1.19 4.00 11.70
C LEU A 96 -0.55 3.69 13.05
N ARG A 97 0.68 4.13 13.30
CA ARG A 97 1.34 3.96 14.59
C ARG A 97 0.75 4.82 15.70
N GLN A 98 0.15 5.98 15.38
CA GLN A 98 -0.54 6.81 16.39
C GLN A 98 -1.86 6.19 16.84
N ILE A 99 -2.56 5.52 15.92
CA ILE A 99 -3.85 4.88 16.16
C ILE A 99 -3.73 3.58 16.98
N ASP A 100 -2.61 2.85 16.83
CA ASP A 100 -2.36 1.58 17.53
C ASP A 100 -2.00 1.73 19.01
N VAL A 101 -1.70 2.96 19.46
CA VAL A 101 -1.31 3.29 20.84
C VAL A 101 -2.46 3.99 21.59
N ALA A 102 -3.59 4.26 20.91
CA ALA A 102 -4.81 4.84 21.48
C ALA A 102 -5.83 3.75 21.81
#